data_AF-A0A6P3GXQ5-F1
#
_entry.id   AF-A0A6P3GXQ5-F1
#
_cell.length_a   1.000
_cell.length_b   1.000
_cell.length_c   1.000
_cell.angle_alpha   90.00
_cell.angle_beta   90.00
_cell.angle_gamma   90.00
#
_symmetry.space_group_name_H-M   'P 1'
#
loop_
_entity.id
_entity.type
_entity.pdbx_description
1 polymer ?
#
loop_
_entity_poly.entity_id
_entity_poly.type
_entity_poly.pdbx_seq_one_letter_code
_entity_poly.pdbx_strand_id
1 'polypeptide(L)'
;LLVLLLFPMGPTAQNSKDISECGPPSPVYCGSSADCQNLEGDYYCTCSPGYEPVSGAMIFRNESENTCRDVDECQHRPRVCKGRSVCINTEGNYTCQCPPGLEFSPEDPRHCTGRPSEDSVRQAWSWGRSWGGSGTPRMRETRLRLL
;
A
#
# COMPACT_ATOMS: atom_id res chain seq x y z
N LEU A 1 -67.22 -16.25 23.59
CA LEU A 1 -65.97 -16.66 24.28
C LEU A 1 -64.80 -16.24 23.38
N LEU A 2 -64.15 -15.12 23.69
CA LEU A 2 -63.00 -14.59 22.96
C LEU A 2 -61.74 -15.20 23.56
N VAL A 3 -61.10 -16.11 22.85
CA VAL A 3 -59.85 -16.74 23.28
C VAL A 3 -58.70 -15.86 22.79
N LEU A 4 -58.40 -14.81 23.57
CA LEU A 4 -57.15 -14.05 23.48
C LEU A 4 -56.02 -14.95 23.99
N LEU A 5 -55.46 -15.79 23.12
CA LEU A 5 -54.16 -16.41 23.39
C LEU A 5 -53.11 -15.33 23.21
N LEU A 6 -52.74 -14.74 24.35
CA LEU A 6 -51.50 -14.02 24.56
C LEU A 6 -50.38 -14.91 24.00
N PHE A 7 -49.83 -14.55 22.84
CA PHE A 7 -48.54 -15.07 22.42
C PHE A 7 -47.57 -14.74 23.57
N PRO A 8 -46.90 -15.73 24.18
CA PRO A 8 -45.90 -15.42 25.18
C PRO A 8 -44.87 -14.53 24.49
N MET A 9 -44.78 -13.29 24.95
CA MET A 9 -43.71 -12.39 24.56
C MET A 9 -42.44 -13.17 24.83
N GLY A 10 -41.72 -13.54 23.77
CA GLY A 10 -40.47 -14.26 23.87
C GLY A 10 -39.54 -13.54 24.85
N PRO A 11 -38.58 -14.25 25.46
CA PRO A 11 -37.70 -13.68 26.46
C PRO A 11 -37.16 -12.34 25.95
N THR A 12 -37.38 -11.31 26.78
CA THR A 12 -36.87 -9.94 26.63
C THR A 12 -35.47 -9.99 26.06
N ALA A 13 -35.23 -9.19 25.00
CA ALA A 13 -33.94 -9.00 24.36
C ALA A 13 -32.81 -9.20 25.37
N GLN A 14 -32.01 -10.25 25.14
CA GLN A 14 -30.80 -10.48 25.91
C GLN A 14 -30.02 -9.18 25.95
N ASN A 15 -29.38 -8.92 27.09
CA ASN A 15 -28.37 -7.90 27.23
C ASN A 15 -27.25 -8.20 26.22
N SER A 16 -27.46 -7.78 24.96
CA SER A 16 -26.69 -8.19 23.80
C SER A 16 -25.41 -7.39 23.79
N LYS A 17 -24.40 -7.91 24.49
CA LYS A 17 -23.05 -7.46 24.25
C LYS A 17 -22.70 -7.85 22.81
N ASP A 18 -22.25 -6.86 22.06
CA ASP A 18 -21.73 -7.04 20.71
C ASP A 18 -20.71 -8.20 20.64
N ILE A 19 -20.83 -9.02 19.61
CA ILE A 19 -19.89 -10.10 19.31
C ILE A 19 -18.83 -9.53 18.40
N SER A 20 -17.56 -9.62 18.79
CA SER A 20 -16.51 -9.13 17.91
C SER A 20 -16.16 -10.14 16.84
N GLU A 21 -16.44 -9.82 15.58
CA GLU A 21 -16.07 -10.65 14.44
C GLU A 21 -14.58 -10.53 14.09
N CYS A 22 -13.90 -9.48 14.53
CA CYS A 22 -12.46 -9.30 14.32
C CYS A 22 -11.60 -9.99 15.41
N GLY A 23 -12.20 -10.38 16.54
CA GLY A 23 -11.52 -11.01 17.67
C GLY A 23 -11.52 -12.54 17.60
N PRO A 24 -10.52 -13.24 18.17
CA PRO A 24 -10.52 -14.70 18.20
C PRO A 24 -11.59 -15.27 19.15
N PRO A 25 -12.30 -16.35 18.75
CA PRO A 25 -12.28 -16.99 17.43
C PRO A 25 -13.09 -16.19 16.40
N SER A 26 -12.41 -15.72 15.33
CA SER A 26 -13.03 -14.95 14.26
C SER A 26 -13.47 -15.88 13.12
N PRO A 27 -14.74 -15.86 12.70
CA PRO A 27 -15.21 -16.55 11.50
C PRO A 27 -14.95 -15.75 10.22
N VAL A 28 -14.41 -14.54 10.32
CA VAL A 28 -14.27 -13.58 9.22
C VAL A 28 -12.82 -13.53 8.75
N TYR A 29 -12.63 -13.60 7.43
CA TYR A 29 -11.33 -13.40 6.80
C TYR A 29 -11.40 -12.25 5.79
N CYS A 30 -10.75 -11.13 6.13
CA CYS A 30 -10.66 -9.95 5.27
C CYS A 30 -9.56 -10.06 4.18
N GLY A 31 -8.69 -11.06 4.24
CA GLY A 31 -7.48 -11.16 3.42
C GLY A 31 -6.23 -10.65 4.14
N SER A 32 -5.04 -10.95 3.62
CA SER A 32 -3.75 -10.62 4.26
C SER A 32 -3.37 -9.14 4.23
N SER A 33 -4.01 -8.36 3.36
CA SER A 33 -3.70 -6.94 3.10
C SER A 33 -4.88 -6.02 3.44
N ALA A 34 -5.70 -6.46 4.40
CA ALA A 34 -6.90 -5.77 4.82
C ALA A 34 -7.08 -5.85 6.34
N ASP A 35 -7.60 -4.77 6.91
CA ASP A 35 -7.89 -4.62 8.32
C ASP A 35 -9.37 -4.86 8.59
N CYS A 36 -9.68 -5.61 9.64
CA CYS A 36 -11.04 -5.83 10.14
C CYS A 36 -11.39 -4.76 11.18
N GLN A 37 -12.56 -4.14 11.03
CA GLN A 37 -13.12 -3.17 11.96
C GLN A 37 -14.44 -3.67 12.52
N ASN A 38 -14.53 -3.70 13.84
CA ASN A 38 -15.69 -4.16 14.58
C ASN A 38 -16.65 -3.01 14.84
N LEU A 39 -17.94 -3.22 14.60
CA LEU A 39 -19.01 -2.26 14.90
C LEU A 39 -20.05 -2.93 15.79
N GLU A 40 -20.92 -2.13 16.42
CA GLU A 40 -22.02 -2.69 17.19
C GLU A 40 -23.04 -3.36 16.25
N GLY A 41 -23.14 -4.69 16.34
CA GLY A 41 -24.03 -5.53 15.54
C GLY A 41 -23.55 -5.80 14.11
N ASP A 42 -22.33 -5.40 13.76
CA ASP A 42 -21.77 -5.59 12.41
C ASP A 42 -20.23 -5.46 12.38
N TYR A 43 -19.63 -5.69 11.22
CA TYR A 43 -18.20 -5.50 10.99
C TYR A 43 -17.92 -5.15 9.54
N TYR A 44 -16.73 -4.62 9.26
CA TYR A 44 -16.30 -4.42 7.89
C TYR A 44 -14.78 -4.54 7.74
N CYS A 45 -14.37 -4.89 6.54
CA CYS A 45 -12.98 -4.93 6.11
C CYS A 45 -12.64 -3.69 5.29
N THR A 46 -11.42 -3.18 5.44
CA THR A 46 -10.85 -2.14 4.59
C THR A 46 -9.45 -2.51 4.16
N CYS A 47 -9.02 -2.11 2.97
CA CYS A 47 -7.62 -2.31 2.58
C CYS A 47 -6.67 -1.58 3.52
N SER A 48 -5.59 -2.27 3.90
CA SER A 48 -4.53 -1.70 4.72
C SER A 48 -3.82 -0.57 3.98
N PRO A 49 -3.14 0.35 4.68
CA PRO A 49 -2.35 1.40 4.03
C PRO A 49 -1.36 0.84 3.02
N GLY A 50 -1.27 1.46 1.83
CA GLY A 50 -0.45 0.97 0.72
C GLY A 50 -1.17 0.03 -0.24
N TYR A 51 -2.44 -0.31 0.03
CA TYR A 51 -3.24 -1.16 -0.84
C TYR A 51 -4.52 -0.44 -1.31
N GLU A 52 -5.03 -0.87 -2.46
CA GLU A 52 -6.27 -0.37 -3.05
C GLU A 52 -7.26 -1.52 -3.36
N PRO A 53 -8.57 -1.26 -3.30
CA PRO A 53 -9.59 -2.26 -3.57
C PRO A 53 -9.66 -2.59 -5.08
N VAL A 54 -9.63 -3.87 -5.43
CA VAL A 54 -9.74 -4.31 -6.84
C VAL A 54 -11.12 -4.01 -7.41
N SER A 55 -12.18 -4.18 -6.62
CA SER A 55 -13.56 -3.87 -7.04
C SER A 55 -13.90 -2.37 -6.98
N GLY A 56 -12.99 -1.53 -6.46
CA GLY A 56 -13.23 -0.12 -6.20
C GLY A 56 -13.99 0.18 -4.89
N ALA A 57 -14.54 -0.83 -4.22
CA ALA A 57 -15.22 -0.67 -2.93
C ALA A 57 -14.20 -0.70 -1.78
N MET A 58 -14.02 0.44 -1.09
CA MET A 58 -13.10 0.54 0.06
C MET A 58 -13.56 -0.25 1.29
N ILE A 59 -14.86 -0.56 1.37
CA ILE A 59 -15.48 -1.29 2.48
C ILE A 59 -16.08 -2.57 1.88
N PHE A 60 -15.78 -3.72 2.49
CA PHE A 60 -16.28 -5.04 2.07
C PHE A 60 -16.42 -5.97 3.28
N ARG A 61 -17.13 -7.11 3.13
CA ARG A 61 -17.35 -8.05 4.26
C ARG A 61 -16.31 -9.15 4.38
N ASN A 62 -15.69 -9.58 3.29
CA ASN A 62 -14.66 -10.63 3.31
C ASN A 62 -13.86 -10.62 2.01
N GLU A 63 -12.76 -11.38 1.98
CA GLU A 63 -11.86 -11.47 0.84
C GLU A 63 -12.55 -11.95 -0.46
N SER A 64 -13.66 -12.70 -0.37
CA SER A 64 -14.40 -13.15 -1.56
C SER A 64 -15.21 -12.03 -2.23
N GLU A 65 -15.61 -11.00 -1.48
CA GLU A 65 -16.29 -9.82 -2.00
C GLU A 65 -15.31 -8.86 -2.68
N ASN A 66 -14.13 -8.68 -2.07
CA ASN A 66 -13.09 -7.83 -2.61
C ASN A 66 -11.72 -8.23 -2.07
N THR A 67 -10.70 -8.02 -2.89
CA THR A 67 -9.30 -8.18 -2.50
C THR A 67 -8.57 -6.84 -2.58
N CYS A 68 -7.50 -6.74 -1.80
CA CYS A 68 -6.65 -5.56 -1.75
C CYS A 68 -5.39 -5.83 -2.55
N ARG A 69 -5.13 -4.97 -3.53
CA ARG A 69 -3.92 -5.03 -4.36
C ARG A 69 -2.96 -3.95 -3.92
N ASP A 70 -1.68 -4.29 -3.90
CA ASP A 70 -0.60 -3.35 -3.64
C ASP A 70 -0.64 -2.15 -4.59
N VAL A 71 -0.45 -0.95 -4.05
CA VAL A 71 -0.37 0.29 -4.81
C VAL A 71 1.09 0.52 -5.19
N ASP A 72 1.41 0.43 -6.48
CA ASP A 72 2.75 0.78 -6.94
C ASP A 72 2.95 2.31 -6.89
N GLU A 73 3.49 2.84 -5.78
CA GLU A 73 3.68 4.28 -5.65
C GLU A 73 4.75 4.82 -6.59
N CYS A 74 5.67 3.99 -7.07
CA CYS A 74 6.67 4.41 -8.05
C CYS A 74 6.02 4.74 -9.40
N GLN A 75 4.99 3.99 -9.79
CA GLN A 75 4.20 4.26 -11.00
C GLN A 75 3.15 5.34 -10.78
N HIS A 76 2.45 5.31 -9.64
CA HIS A 76 1.34 6.24 -9.37
C HIS A 76 1.83 7.64 -8.96
N ARG A 77 3.03 7.76 -8.39
CA ARG A 77 3.58 9.02 -7.85
C ARG A 77 5.00 9.26 -8.38
N PRO A 78 5.16 9.84 -9.59
CA PRO A 78 6.46 10.03 -10.26
C PRO A 78 7.52 10.86 -9.52
N ARG A 79 7.16 11.50 -8.39
CA ARG A 79 8.07 12.30 -7.54
C ARG A 79 8.03 11.85 -6.07
N VAL A 80 7.62 10.60 -5.83
CA VAL A 80 7.57 10.04 -4.48
C VAL A 80 8.97 9.99 -3.86
N CYS A 81 9.97 9.65 -4.67
CA CYS A 81 11.40 9.82 -4.40
C CYS A 81 11.92 11.11 -5.07
N LYS A 82 12.82 11.84 -4.38
CA LYS A 82 13.29 13.18 -4.80
C LYS A 82 14.76 13.18 -5.20
N GLY A 83 15.17 14.21 -5.95
CA GLY A 83 16.56 14.37 -6.35
C GLY A 83 17.00 13.22 -7.27
N ARG A 84 18.17 12.63 -6.98
CA ARG A 84 18.76 11.53 -7.77
C ARG A 84 18.50 10.14 -7.16
N SER A 85 17.51 10.00 -6.28
CA SER A 85 17.11 8.71 -5.71
C SER A 85 16.31 7.88 -6.71
N VAL A 86 16.33 6.57 -6.52
CA VAL A 86 15.56 5.58 -7.29
C VAL A 86 14.42 5.06 -6.42
N CYS A 87 13.22 5.01 -6.97
CA CYS A 87 12.06 4.41 -6.31
C CYS A 87 12.01 2.91 -6.56
N ILE A 88 11.76 2.13 -5.52
CA ILE A 88 11.56 0.68 -5.57
C ILE A 88 10.26 0.37 -4.85
N ASN A 89 9.31 -0.22 -5.59
CA ASN A 89 8.05 -0.66 -5.02
C ASN A 89 8.26 -1.91 -4.14
N THR A 90 7.56 -1.97 -3.02
CA THR A 90 7.58 -3.09 -2.07
C THR A 90 6.14 -3.43 -1.68
N GLU A 91 5.89 -4.59 -1.10
CA GLU A 91 4.51 -4.92 -0.70
C GLU A 91 4.05 -4.01 0.44
N GLY A 92 2.95 -3.28 0.22
CA GLY A 92 2.33 -2.33 1.14
C GLY A 92 3.07 -1.00 1.30
N ASN A 93 4.14 -0.75 0.55
CA ASN A 93 4.94 0.49 0.64
C ASN A 93 5.94 0.64 -0.52
N TYR A 94 6.77 1.68 -0.47
CA TYR A 94 7.92 1.86 -1.34
C TYR A 94 9.17 2.23 -0.55
N THR A 95 10.33 2.03 -1.17
CA THR A 95 11.61 2.53 -0.66
C THR A 95 12.30 3.40 -1.70
N CYS A 96 12.95 4.46 -1.24
CA CYS A 96 13.86 5.24 -2.07
C CYS A 96 15.29 4.78 -1.78
N GLN A 97 16.12 4.64 -2.80
CA GLN A 97 17.53 4.26 -2.65
C GLN A 97 18.45 5.24 -3.37
N CYS A 98 19.59 5.54 -2.75
CA CYS A 98 20.65 6.32 -3.39
C CYS A 98 21.55 5.41 -4.23
N PRO A 99 21.79 5.74 -5.50
CA PRO A 99 22.80 5.07 -6.30
C PRO A 99 24.18 5.15 -5.63
N PRO A 100 25.09 4.19 -5.90
CA PRO A 100 26.43 4.19 -5.30
C PRO A 100 27.17 5.52 -5.51
N GLY A 101 27.77 6.02 -4.42
CA GLY A 101 28.47 7.32 -4.38
C GLY A 101 27.55 8.52 -4.08
N LEU A 102 26.24 8.31 -3.95
CA LEU A 102 25.32 9.31 -3.42
C LEU A 102 24.86 8.92 -2.02
N GLU A 103 24.51 9.93 -1.23
CA GLU A 103 23.99 9.76 0.12
C GLU A 103 22.68 10.51 0.28
N PHE A 104 21.86 10.07 1.23
CA PHE A 104 20.64 10.78 1.58
C PHE A 104 20.98 12.15 2.14
N SER A 105 20.19 13.14 1.74
CA SER A 105 20.22 14.46 2.32
C SER A 105 19.79 14.40 3.80
N PRO A 106 20.44 15.15 4.70
CA PRO A 106 20.01 15.27 6.08
C PRO A 106 18.65 15.94 6.23
N GLU A 107 18.20 16.74 5.25
CA GLU A 107 16.88 17.40 5.30
C GLU A 107 15.73 16.58 4.71
N ASP A 108 16.01 15.64 3.81
CA ASP A 108 14.98 14.78 3.20
C ASP A 108 15.54 13.39 2.88
N PRO A 109 15.13 12.32 3.58
CA PRO A 109 15.62 10.95 3.38
C PRO A 109 15.13 10.32 2.07
N ARG A 110 14.46 11.09 1.21
CA ARG A 110 14.10 10.68 -0.16
C ARG A 110 14.92 11.42 -1.21
N HIS A 111 15.77 12.37 -0.81
CA HIS A 111 16.62 13.17 -1.68
C HIS A 111 18.07 12.69 -1.60
N CYS A 112 18.66 12.30 -2.72
CA CYS A 112 20.08 11.93 -2.77
C CYS A 112 20.97 13.08 -3.26
N THR A 113 22.08 13.32 -2.54
CA THR A 113 23.08 14.35 -2.83
C THR A 113 24.47 13.73 -3.05
N GLY A 114 25.41 14.50 -3.58
CA GLY A 114 26.78 14.03 -3.87
C GLY A 114 27.08 13.79 -5.36
N ARG A 115 28.21 13.12 -5.63
CA ARG A 115 28.69 12.81 -6.98
C ARG A 115 28.59 11.31 -7.23
N PRO A 116 27.90 10.86 -8.30
CA PRO A 116 27.83 9.43 -8.61
C PRO A 116 29.22 8.86 -8.83
N SER A 117 29.47 7.65 -8.31
CA SER A 117 30.69 6.91 -8.62
C SER A 117 30.78 6.63 -10.12
N GLU A 118 32.00 6.50 -10.66
CA GLU A 118 32.18 6.18 -12.09
C GLU A 118 31.45 4.89 -12.47
N ASP A 119 31.40 3.91 -11.56
CA ASP A 119 30.65 2.66 -11.73
C ASP A 119 29.14 2.90 -11.84
N SER A 120 28.56 3.77 -11.00
CA SER A 120 27.14 4.16 -11.09
C SER A 120 26.80 4.82 -12.41
N VAL A 121 27.72 5.63 -12.96
CA VAL A 121 27.53 6.27 -14.27
C VAL A 121 27.56 5.24 -15.41
N ARG A 122 28.48 4.27 -15.34
CA ARG A 122 28.58 3.18 -16.32
C ARG A 122 27.37 2.25 -16.30
N GLN A 123 26.86 1.96 -15.11
CA GLN A 123 25.71 1.08 -14.92
C GLN A 123 24.37 1.75 -15.26
N ALA A 124 24.30 3.08 -15.39
CA ALA A 124 23.06 3.81 -15.68
C ALA A 124 22.24 3.27 -16.88
N TRP A 125 22.89 2.60 -17.84
CA TRP A 125 22.23 1.92 -18.97
C TRP A 125 21.50 0.61 -18.61
N SER A 126 21.92 -0.08 -17.53
CA SER A 126 21.21 -1.25 -16.97
C SER A 126 20.04 -0.85 -16.08
N TRP A 127 20.11 0.31 -15.42
CA TRP A 127 19.04 0.80 -14.53
C TRP A 127 17.86 1.43 -15.29
N GLY A 128 18.09 1.92 -16.52
CA GLY A 128 17.05 2.55 -17.36
C GLY A 128 16.06 1.58 -18.04
N ARG A 129 16.25 0.26 -17.96
CA ARG A 129 15.36 -0.73 -18.59
C ARG A 129 14.45 -1.50 -17.64
N SER A 130 14.70 -1.47 -16.33
CA SER A 130 14.03 -2.39 -15.41
C SER A 130 12.91 -1.78 -14.56
N TRP A 131 12.82 -0.45 -14.43
CA TRP A 131 11.82 0.18 -13.55
C TRP A 131 11.40 1.54 -14.11
N GLY A 132 10.11 1.70 -14.44
CA GLY A 132 9.52 2.76 -15.26
C GLY A 132 9.51 4.18 -14.68
N GLY A 133 10.67 4.74 -14.35
CA GLY A 133 10.82 6.15 -14.01
C GLY A 133 11.07 7.01 -15.25
N SER A 134 10.21 8.01 -15.49
CA SER A 134 10.28 9.00 -16.59
C SER A 134 11.44 10.02 -16.43
N GLY A 135 12.61 9.54 -16.04
CA GLY A 135 13.81 10.33 -15.86
C GLY A 135 14.94 9.66 -16.61
N THR A 136 14.92 9.67 -17.95
CA THR A 136 16.16 9.50 -18.71
C THR A 136 17.16 10.47 -18.10
N PRO A 137 18.33 10.02 -17.60
CA PRO A 137 19.38 10.95 -17.28
C PRO A 137 19.64 11.66 -18.59
N ARG A 138 19.32 12.96 -18.68
CA ARG A 138 19.80 13.79 -19.78
C ARG A 138 21.29 13.95 -19.52
N MET A 139 22.06 12.88 -19.73
CA MET A 139 23.49 12.96 -19.91
C MET A 139 23.62 13.89 -21.10
N ARG A 140 24.12 15.10 -20.88
CA ARG A 140 24.74 15.81 -21.98
C ARG A 140 25.77 14.83 -22.50
N GLU A 141 25.60 14.35 -23.73
CA GLU A 141 26.65 13.72 -24.52
C GLU A 141 27.80 14.73 -24.56
N THR A 142 28.62 14.73 -23.52
CA THR A 142 29.94 15.30 -23.59
C THR A 142 30.71 14.22 -24.30
N ARG A 143 30.60 14.27 -25.63
CA ARG A 143 31.40 13.54 -26.58
C ARG A 143 32.84 13.58 -26.06
N LEU A 144 33.28 12.50 -25.41
CA LEU A 144 34.68 12.25 -25.18
C LEU A 144 35.26 12.05 -26.58
N ARG A 145 35.69 13.17 -27.19
CA ARG A 145 36.70 13.16 -28.23
C ARG A 145 37.96 12.61 -27.56
N LEU A 146 38.11 11.30 -27.60
CA LEU A 146 39.41 10.68 -27.53
C LEU A 146 39.92 10.62 -28.97
N LEU A 147 40.84 11.54 -29.25
CA LEU A 147 41.80 11.61 -30.36
C LEU A 147 41.23 11.41 -31.79
#